data_AF-W1Y8J3-F1
#
_entry.id   AF-W1Y8J3-F1
#
_cell.length_a   1.000
_cell.length_b   1.000
_cell.length_c   1.000
_cell.angle_alpha   90.00
_cell.angle_beta   90.00
_cell.angle_gamma   90.00
#
_symmetry.space_group_name_H-M   'P 1'
#
loop_
_entity.id
_entity.type
_entity.pdbx_description
1 polymer ?
#
loop_
_entity_poly.entity_id
_entity_poly.type
_entity_poly.pdbx_seq_one_letter_code
_entity_poly.pdbx_strand_id
1 'polypeptide(L)' 'LLGKRVDYSGRSVIDVGPFLKMNQMGLPRPMAIELFRPFIMKELTTRKLAGNVKSAKRKIDKADEDVMDVLEDVIKEHP' A
#
# COMPACT_ATOMS: atom_id res chain seq x y z
N LEU A 1 -7.75 24.45 -19.20
CA LEU A 1 -7.17 23.12 -19.43
C LEU A 1 -5.90 22.92 -18.58
N LEU A 2 -6.00 22.98 -17.24
CA LEU A 2 -4.80 22.94 -16.37
C LEU A 2 -4.83 21.81 -15.31
N GLY A 3 -5.97 21.16 -15.07
CA GLY A 3 -6.07 20.05 -14.12
C GLY A 3 -6.64 18.79 -14.74
N LYS A 4 -6.06 17.64 -14.41
CA LYS A 4 -6.57 16.29 -14.71
C LYS A 4 -6.64 15.48 -13.41
N ARG A 5 -7.60 14.56 -13.32
CA ARG A 5 -7.64 13.56 -12.25
C ARG A 5 -6.50 12.57 -12.46
N VAL A 6 -5.88 12.13 -11.38
CA VAL A 6 -4.74 11.21 -11.38
C VAL A 6 -5.03 9.99 -10.52
N ASP A 7 -4.62 8.82 -11.02
CA ASP A 7 -4.67 7.57 -10.27
C ASP A 7 -3.54 7.49 -9.23
N TYR A 8 -3.62 6.53 -8.32
CA TYR A 8 -2.66 6.35 -7.21
C TYR A 8 -2.49 7.61 -6.33
N SER A 9 -3.60 8.31 -6.08
CA SER A 9 -3.67 9.47 -5.21
C SER A 9 -4.68 9.26 -4.09
N GLY A 10 -4.39 9.83 -2.91
CA GLY A 10 -5.19 9.70 -1.71
C GLY A 10 -5.29 11.02 -0.96
N ARG A 11 -6.29 11.14 -0.07
CA ARG A 11 -6.47 12.29 0.81
C ARG A 11 -6.97 11.83 2.18
N SER A 12 -6.40 12.40 3.24
CA SER A 12 -6.80 12.13 4.63
C SER A 12 -6.72 13.42 5.44
N VAL A 13 -7.31 13.40 6.63
CA VAL A 13 -7.05 14.39 7.67
C VAL A 13 -5.64 14.16 8.20
N ILE A 14 -4.93 15.25 8.49
CA ILE A 14 -3.61 15.24 9.10
C ILE A 14 -3.74 15.38 10.62
N ASP A 15 -2.87 14.69 11.35
CA ASP A 15 -2.75 14.78 12.81
C ASP A 15 -1.26 14.91 13.20
N VAL A 16 -0.99 15.38 14.42
CA VAL A 16 0.37 15.66 14.89
C VAL A 16 1.04 14.36 15.35
N GLY A 17 2.16 14.00 14.71
CA GLY A 17 3.00 12.86 15.08
C GLY A 17 4.31 13.29 15.76
N PRO A 18 4.36 13.53 17.08
CA PRO A 18 5.51 14.14 17.77
C PRO A 18 6.78 13.27 17.78
N PHE A 19 6.68 11.97 17.49
CA PHE A 19 7.79 11.02 17.50
C PHE A 19 8.39 10.75 16.12
N LEU A 20 7.84 11.35 15.05
CA LEU A 20 8.30 11.15 13.69
C LEU A 20 9.54 12.00 13.39
N LYS A 21 10.49 11.44 12.63
CA LYS A 21 11.63 12.22 12.10
C LYS A 21 11.16 13.13 10.97
N MET A 22 11.97 14.14 10.65
CA MET A 22 11.67 15.11 9.56
C MET A 22 11.41 14.44 8.19
N ASN A 23 12.01 13.27 7.96
CA ASN A 23 11.88 12.51 6.72
C ASN A 23 10.85 11.36 6.81
N GLN A 24 9.96 11.39 7.80
CA GLN A 24 8.96 10.34 8.03
C GLN A 24 7.55 10.92 8.05
N MET A 25 6.59 10.10 7.63
CA MET A 25 5.16 10.37 7.78
C MET A 25 4.42 9.11 8.25
N GLY A 26 3.29 9.31 8.92
CA GLY A 26 2.34 8.24 9.20
C GLY A 26 1.34 8.12 8.05
N LEU A 27 1.28 6.95 7.40
CA LEU A 27 0.28 6.65 6.38
C LEU A 27 -0.74 5.65 6.95
N PRO A 28 -2.06 5.91 6.87
CA PRO A 28 -3.06 4.95 7.32
C PRO A 28 -2.97 3.63 6.55
N ARG A 29 -3.01 2.50 7.26
CA ARG A 29 -2.95 1.14 6.67
C ARG A 29 -3.91 0.94 5.47
N PRO A 30 -5.20 1.30 5.55
CA PRO A 30 -6.12 1.10 4.43
C PRO A 30 -5.72 1.91 3.19
N MET A 31 -5.17 3.12 3.40
CA MET A 31 -4.72 3.98 2.31
C MET A 31 -3.46 3.42 1.66
N ALA A 32 -2.51 2.93 2.47
CA ALA A 32 -1.30 2.28 1.97
C ALA A 32 -1.63 1.07 1.09
N ILE A 33 -2.56 0.21 1.53
CA ILE A 33 -2.98 -0.96 0.74
C ILE A 33 -3.50 -0.57 -0.65
N GLU A 34 -4.31 0.48 -0.75
CA GLU A 34 -4.86 0.92 -2.04
C GLU A 34 -3.81 1.59 -2.94
N LEU A 35 -2.98 2.48 -2.38
CA LEU A 35 -1.93 3.16 -3.15
C LEU A 35 -0.89 2.18 -3.69
N PHE A 36 -0.54 1.16 -2.90
CA PHE A 36 0.48 0.17 -3.25
C PHE A 36 -0.08 -1.12 -3.84
N ARG A 37 -1.40 -1.19 -4.10
CA ARG A 37 -2.10 -2.38 -4.63
C ARG A 37 -1.34 -3.11 -5.76
N PRO A 38 -0.83 -2.46 -6.84
CA PRO A 38 -0.11 -3.18 -7.89
C PRO A 38 1.22 -3.79 -7.42
N PHE A 39 1.93 -3.13 -6.50
CA PHE A 39 3.19 -3.62 -5.94
C PHE A 39 2.98 -4.82 -5.04
N ILE A 40 1.97 -4.75 -4.17
CA ILE A 40 1.56 -5.86 -3.29
C ILE A 40 1.16 -7.08 -4.13
N MET A 41 0.38 -6.88 -5.20
CA MET A 41 -0.03 -7.98 -6.10
C MET A 41 1.17 -8.66 -6.77
N LYS A 42 2.15 -7.89 -7.21
CA LYS A 42 3.39 -8.40 -7.78
C LYS A 42 4.15 -9.22 -6.74
N GLU A 43 4.32 -8.67 -5.55
CA GLU A 43 5.12 -9.28 -4.49
C GLU A 43 4.49 -10.57 -3.93
N LEU A 44 3.16 -10.60 -3.74
CA LEU A 44 2.40 -11.81 -3.37
C LEU A 44 2.57 -12.95 -4.38
N THR A 45 2.68 -12.61 -5.67
CA THR A 45 2.90 -13.59 -6.74
C THR A 45 4.35 -14.07 -6.76
N THR A 46 5.32 -13.15 -6.61
CA THR A 46 6.76 -13.47 -6.53
C THR A 46 7.07 -14.41 -5.38
N ARG A 47 6.48 -14.16 -4.20
CA ARG A 47 6.64 -14.99 -3.00
C ARG A 47 5.83 -16.29 -3.02
N LYS A 48 5.09 -16.55 -4.10
CA LYS A 48 4.17 -17.70 -4.25
C LYS A 48 3.09 -17.80 -3.15
N LEU A 49 2.79 -16.68 -2.48
CA LEU A 49 1.70 -16.57 -1.49
C LEU A 49 0.33 -16.52 -2.18
N ALA A 50 0.29 -16.11 -3.44
CA ALA A 50 -0.86 -16.20 -4.32
C ALA A 50 -0.51 -17.00 -5.58
N GLY A 51 -1.36 -17.96 -5.94
CA GLY A 51 -1.13 -18.78 -7.14
C GLY A 51 -1.31 -18.03 -8.47
N ASN A 52 -2.00 -16.89 -8.47
CA ASN A 52 -2.16 -16.03 -9.63
C ASN A 52 -2.59 -14.60 -9.21
N VAL A 53 -2.52 -13.67 -10.16
CA VAL A 53 -2.87 -12.25 -9.99
C VAL A 53 -4.31 -12.06 -9.48
N LYS A 54 -5.26 -12.89 -9.91
CA LYS A 54 -6.67 -12.82 -9.50
C LYS A 54 -6.86 -13.26 -8.04
N SER A 55 -6.11 -14.27 -7.61
CA SER A 55 -6.06 -14.71 -6.22
C SER A 55 -5.39 -13.67 -5.34
N ALA A 56 -4.30 -13.03 -5.80
CA ALA A 56 -3.64 -11.95 -5.09
C ALA A 56 -4.60 -10.78 -4.84
N LYS A 57 -5.37 -10.38 -5.87
CA LYS A 57 -6.40 -9.35 -5.73
C LYS A 57 -7.45 -9.73 -4.68
N ARG A 58 -7.94 -10.97 -4.68
CA ARG A 58 -8.88 -11.47 -3.66
C ARG A 58 -8.32 -11.44 -2.25
N LYS A 59 -7.03 -11.77 -2.06
CA LYS A 59 -6.37 -11.70 -0.75
C LYS A 59 -6.30 -10.26 -0.22
N ILE A 60 -5.96 -9.31 -1.10
CA ILE A 60 -5.94 -7.88 -0.79
C ILE A 60 -7.33 -7.38 -0.40
N ASP A 61 -8.36 -7.74 -1.19
CA ASP A 61 -9.74 -7.31 -0.91
C ASP A 61 -10.30 -7.90 0.41
N LYS A 62 -9.77 -9.05 0.84
CA LYS A 62 -10.09 -9.67 2.14
C LYS A 62 -9.25 -9.16 3.31
N ALA A 63 -8.21 -8.36 3.04
CA ALA A 63 -7.22 -7.95 4.01
C ALA A 63 -6.63 -9.14 4.80
N ASP A 64 -6.27 -10.21 4.10
CA ASP A 64 -5.59 -11.38 4.69
C ASP A 64 -4.28 -10.94 5.38
N GLU A 65 -3.90 -11.61 6.47
CA GLU A 65 -2.73 -11.25 7.30
C GLU A 65 -1.43 -11.17 6.48
N ASP A 66 -1.22 -12.09 5.53
CA ASP A 66 -0.05 -12.14 4.65
C ASP A 66 0.17 -10.84 3.85
N VAL A 67 -0.90 -10.06 3.62
CA VAL A 67 -0.83 -8.79 2.88
C VAL A 67 -0.11 -7.72 3.69
N MET A 68 -0.25 -7.72 5.01
CA MET A 68 0.39 -6.73 5.88
C MET A 68 1.90 -6.91 5.91
N ASP A 69 2.37 -8.15 6.02
CA ASP A 69 3.81 -8.46 6.00
C ASP A 69 4.45 -8.03 4.67
N VAL A 70 3.76 -8.31 3.56
CA VAL A 70 4.21 -7.89 2.24
C VAL A 70 4.19 -6.37 2.08
N LEU A 71 3.18 -5.70 2.62
CA LEU A 71 3.08 -4.24 2.58
C LEU A 71 4.24 -3.56 3.29
N GLU A 72 4.63 -4.04 4.47
CA GLU A 72 5.77 -3.49 5.21
C GLU A 72 7.08 -3.58 4.42
N ASP A 73 7.29 -4.68 3.71
CA ASP A 73 8.48 -4.83 2.88
C ASP A 73 8.46 -3.93 1.64
N VAL A 74 7.30 -3.78 1.00
CA VAL A 74 7.14 -2.88 -0.15
C VAL A 74 7.40 -1.42 0.24
N ILE A 75 6.95 -0.98 1.42
CA ILE A 75 7.09 0.42 1.86
C ILE A 75 8.53 0.80 2.19
N LYS A 76 9.37 -0.12 2.67
CA LYS A 76 10.73 0.20 3.18
C LYS A 76 11.65 0.91 2.17
N GLU A 77 11.45 0.71 0.87
CA GLU A 77 12.27 1.32 -0.19
C GLU A 77 11.50 2.31 -1.08
N HIS A 78 10.27 2.66 -0.70
CA HIS A 78 9.44 3.60 -1.47
C HIS A 78 9.26 4.92 -0.68
N PRO A 79 9.81 6.05 -1.17
CA PRO A 79 9.60 7.36 -0.56
C PRO A 79 8.16 7.84 -0.68
#